data_AF-A0A4S0S2G2-F1
#
_entry.id   AF-A0A4S0S2G2-F1
#
_cell.length_a   1.000
_cell.length_b   1.000
_cell.length_c   1.000
_cell.angle_alpha   90.00
_cell.angle_beta   90.00
_cell.angle_gamma   90.00
#
_symmetry.space_group_name_H-M   'P 1'
#
loop_
_entity.id
_entity.type
_entity.pdbx_description
1 polymer ?
#
loop_
_entity_poly.entity_id
_entity_poly.type
_entity_poly.pdbx_seq_one_letter_code
_entity_poly.pdbx_strand_id
1 'polypeptide(L)'
;MASKVRAISAYTAKDYPRIRQLPGADDMRATWEEWHADFEASKAERLHRRGFTHAKVLIRPGKFKAWLDENSLSASEHARQLYAQERLDSKRAREEGRRELEQKLIVSQRQMLSAATATRGAP
;
A
#
# COMPACT_ATOMS: atom_id res chain seq x y z
N MET A 1 9.60 -12.57 14.47
CA MET A 1 8.23 -12.33 13.95
C MET A 1 8.27 -11.14 13.04
N ALA A 2 7.85 -11.28 11.77
CA ALA A 2 7.77 -10.13 10.86
C ALA A 2 6.78 -9.11 11.43
N SER A 3 7.19 -7.86 11.62
CA SER A 3 6.30 -6.79 12.08
C SER A 3 5.10 -6.70 11.14
N LYS A 4 3.89 -6.93 11.65
CA LYS A 4 2.66 -6.79 10.87
C LYS A 4 2.56 -5.33 10.45
N VAL A 5 2.44 -5.06 9.16
CA VAL A 5 2.37 -3.68 8.66
C VAL A 5 0.92 -3.32 8.44
N ARG A 6 0.49 -2.24 9.09
CA ARG A 6 -0.85 -1.70 8.95
C ARG A 6 -0.84 -0.55 7.96
N ALA A 7 -1.76 -0.57 7.02
CA ALA A 7 -2.03 0.60 6.20
C ALA A 7 -2.60 1.73 7.06
N ILE A 8 -2.30 2.97 6.70
CA ILE A 8 -3.00 4.15 7.19
C ILE A 8 -3.52 4.89 5.97
N SER A 9 -4.84 5.10 5.95
CA SER A 9 -5.48 5.91 4.91
C SER A 9 -4.96 7.34 4.95
N ALA A 10 -4.59 7.86 3.78
CA ALA A 10 -4.15 9.22 3.61
C ALA A 10 -4.74 9.85 2.35
N TYR A 11 -4.83 11.17 2.36
CA TYR A 11 -5.50 11.95 1.32
C TYR A 11 -4.65 13.15 0.91
N THR A 12 -4.80 13.58 -0.34
CA THR A 12 -4.29 14.88 -0.80
C THR A 12 -5.33 15.96 -0.55
N ALA A 13 -4.91 17.22 -0.43
CA ALA A 13 -5.82 18.36 -0.31
C ALA A 13 -6.87 18.40 -1.44
N LYS A 14 -6.46 18.03 -2.66
CA LYS A 14 -7.33 17.97 -3.83
C LYS A 14 -8.35 16.83 -3.76
N ASP A 15 -7.95 15.67 -3.26
CA ASP A 15 -8.78 14.46 -3.28
C ASP A 15 -9.72 14.38 -2.07
N TYR A 16 -9.36 15.01 -0.95
CA TYR A 16 -10.10 14.93 0.31
C TYR A 16 -11.57 15.36 0.20
N PRO A 17 -11.92 16.52 -0.40
CA PRO A 17 -13.31 16.93 -0.51
C PRO A 17 -14.15 15.95 -1.35
N ARG A 18 -13.53 15.31 -2.35
CA ARG A 18 -14.20 14.33 -3.22
C ARG A 18 -14.51 13.04 -2.49
N ILE A 19 -13.68 12.65 -1.52
CA ILE A 19 -13.95 11.47 -0.68
C ILE A 19 -15.03 11.81 0.36
N ARG A 20 -15.00 13.02 0.94
CA ARG A 20 -16.02 13.49 1.89
C ARG A 20 -17.42 13.56 1.28
N GLN A 21 -17.53 13.77 -0.03
CA GLN A 21 -18.81 13.75 -0.76
C GLN A 21 -19.39 12.34 -0.98
N LEU A 22 -18.63 11.28 -0.67
CA LEU A 22 -19.13 9.91 -0.81
C LEU A 22 -20.07 9.56 0.36
N PRO A 23 -21.13 8.76 0.12
CA PRO A 23 -22.06 8.34 1.17
C PRO A 23 -21.33 7.64 2.33
N GLY A 24 -21.62 8.05 3.57
CA GLY A 24 -21.04 7.46 4.78
C GLY A 24 -19.64 7.97 5.15
N ALA A 25 -19.19 9.07 4.55
CA ALA A 25 -17.94 9.75 4.90
C ALA A 25 -18.13 10.86 5.98
N ASP A 26 -19.26 10.85 6.69
CA ASP A 26 -19.65 11.88 7.67
C ASP A 26 -18.69 11.96 8.88
N ASP A 27 -17.95 10.89 9.11
CA ASP A 27 -16.95 10.77 10.18
C ASP A 27 -15.65 11.54 9.88
N MET A 28 -15.45 12.00 8.63
CA MET A 28 -14.29 12.79 8.25
C MET A 28 -14.34 14.20 8.85
N ARG A 29 -13.18 14.84 9.06
CA ARG A 29 -13.07 16.26 9.44
C ARG A 29 -13.55 17.19 8.32
N ALA A 30 -14.00 18.39 8.68
CA ALA A 30 -14.64 19.29 7.73
C ALA A 30 -13.69 19.71 6.60
N THR A 31 -12.42 19.93 6.96
CA THR A 31 -11.38 20.35 6.02
C THR A 31 -10.23 19.36 5.94
N TRP A 32 -9.47 19.43 4.84
CA TRP A 32 -8.26 18.64 4.71
C TRP A 32 -7.21 19.08 5.73
N GLU A 33 -7.13 20.36 6.03
CA GLU A 33 -6.21 20.97 6.98
C GLU A 33 -6.43 20.43 8.40
N GLU A 34 -7.68 20.37 8.87
CA GLU A 34 -8.06 19.77 10.15
C GLU A 34 -7.67 18.29 10.21
N TRP A 35 -8.02 17.53 9.17
CA TRP A 35 -7.65 16.13 9.10
C TRP A 35 -6.14 15.93 9.06
N HIS A 36 -5.41 16.76 8.33
CA HIS A 36 -3.97 16.65 8.16
C HIS A 36 -3.25 16.98 9.47
N ALA A 37 -3.72 17.99 10.21
CA ALA A 37 -3.20 18.31 11.55
C ALA A 37 -3.33 17.11 12.51
N ASP A 38 -4.52 16.50 12.59
CA ASP A 38 -4.76 15.28 13.39
C ASP A 38 -3.90 14.11 12.90
N PHE A 39 -3.75 13.95 11.59
CA PHE A 39 -2.96 12.90 10.98
C PHE A 39 -1.47 13.03 11.31
N GLU A 40 -0.93 14.24 11.32
CA GLU A 40 0.45 14.53 11.68
C GLU A 40 0.69 14.41 13.19
N ALA A 41 -0.23 14.92 14.02
CA ALA A 41 -0.16 14.78 15.49
C ALA A 41 -0.11 13.31 15.91
N SER A 42 -0.94 12.46 15.29
CA SER A 42 -0.98 11.02 15.56
C SER A 42 0.24 10.25 15.04
N LYS A 43 1.16 10.84 14.26
CA LYS A 43 2.40 10.15 13.82
C LYS A 43 3.31 9.81 14.99
N ALA A 44 3.44 10.71 15.96
CA ALA A 44 4.30 10.49 17.12
C ALA A 44 3.81 9.27 17.91
N GLU A 45 2.52 9.20 18.21
CA GLU A 45 1.92 8.04 18.90
C GLU A 45 2.10 6.72 18.13
N ARG A 46 1.99 6.76 16.80
CA ARG A 46 2.19 5.58 15.94
C ARG A 46 3.65 5.11 15.95
N LEU A 47 4.61 6.02 16.08
CA LEU A 47 6.04 5.69 16.20
C LEU A 47 6.34 5.02 17.55
N HIS A 48 5.62 5.41 18.61
CA HIS A 48 5.82 4.89 19.96
C HIS A 48 5.16 3.52 20.22
N ARG A 49 4.12 3.14 19.47
CA ARG A 49 3.50 1.80 19.59
C ARG A 49 4.41 0.71 19.03
N ARG A 50 5.11 0.00 19.92
CA ARG A 50 5.84 -1.24 19.59
C ARG A 50 4.85 -2.31 19.11
N GLY A 51 5.03 -2.82 17.89
CA GLY A 51 4.27 -3.97 17.37
C GLY A 51 3.79 -3.87 15.92
N PHE A 52 3.72 -2.65 15.36
CA PHE A 52 3.29 -2.45 13.97
C PHE A 52 4.17 -1.42 13.26
N THR A 53 4.59 -1.75 12.04
CA THR A 53 5.07 -0.72 11.10
C THR A 53 3.85 -0.14 10.40
N HIS A 54 3.79 1.17 10.25
CA HIS A 54 2.67 1.82 9.57
C HIS A 54 3.09 2.25 8.16
N ALA A 55 2.25 1.95 7.18
CA ALA A 55 2.47 2.36 5.79
C ALA A 55 1.36 3.32 5.33
N LYS A 56 1.77 4.53 4.92
CA LYS A 56 0.86 5.52 4.34
C LYS A 56 0.34 5.02 2.98
N VAL A 57 -0.98 4.95 2.84
CA VAL A 57 -1.64 4.57 1.59
C VAL A 57 -2.53 5.70 1.12
N LEU A 58 -2.23 6.24 -0.05
CA LEU A 58 -2.99 7.33 -0.63
C LEU A 58 -4.28 6.79 -1.28
N ILE A 59 -5.43 7.21 -0.76
CA ILE A 59 -6.74 6.85 -1.30
C ILE A 59 -7.09 7.80 -2.45
N ARG A 60 -7.34 7.23 -3.63
CA ARG A 60 -7.75 7.99 -4.83
C ARG A 60 -9.27 7.90 -4.99
N PRO A 61 -10.00 9.03 -5.11
CA PRO A 61 -11.46 9.04 -5.06
C PRO A 61 -12.12 8.12 -6.08
N GLY A 62 -11.69 8.17 -7.35
CA GLY A 62 -12.30 7.37 -8.42
C GLY A 62 -12.13 5.86 -8.21
N LYS A 63 -10.92 5.42 -7.84
CA LYS A 63 -10.65 3.99 -7.58
C LYS A 63 -11.35 3.50 -6.32
N PHE A 64 -11.42 4.37 -5.29
CA PHE A 64 -12.09 4.04 -4.05
C PHE A 64 -13.60 3.94 -4.24
N LYS A 65 -14.21 4.86 -5.00
CA LYS A 65 -15.64 4.79 -5.34
C LYS A 65 -15.98 3.50 -6.07
N ALA A 66 -15.22 3.15 -7.11
CA ALA A 66 -15.45 1.91 -7.86
C ALA A 66 -15.39 0.68 -6.93
N TRP A 67 -14.39 0.63 -6.04
CA TRP A 67 -14.27 -0.46 -5.06
C TRP A 67 -15.43 -0.47 -4.05
N LEU A 68 -15.91 0.68 -3.59
CA LEU A 68 -17.10 0.76 -2.73
C LEU A 68 -18.34 0.22 -3.43
N ASP A 69 -18.56 0.62 -4.69
CA ASP A 69 -19.68 0.16 -5.51
C ASP A 69 -19.62 -1.37 -5.72
N GLU A 70 -18.44 -1.91 -6.05
CA GLU A 70 -18.19 -3.35 -6.21
C GLU A 70 -18.47 -4.16 -4.95
N ASN A 71 -18.21 -3.59 -3.76
CA ASN A 71 -18.39 -4.26 -2.48
C ASN A 71 -19.71 -3.89 -1.78
N SER A 72 -20.56 -3.07 -2.40
CA SER A 72 -21.80 -2.56 -1.79
C SER A 72 -21.58 -1.88 -0.43
N LEU A 73 -20.47 -1.15 -0.29
CA LEU A 73 -20.06 -0.48 0.94
C LEU A 73 -20.25 1.03 0.87
N SER A 74 -20.45 1.65 2.02
CA SER A 74 -20.35 3.11 2.20
C SER A 74 -18.91 3.50 2.56
N ALA A 75 -18.58 4.78 2.34
CA ALA A 75 -17.25 5.35 2.53
C ALA A 75 -16.84 5.55 4.00
N SER A 76 -17.33 4.72 4.93
CA SER A 76 -17.00 4.75 6.36
C SER A 76 -15.49 4.66 6.65
N GLU A 77 -15.07 5.03 7.87
CA GLU A 77 -13.70 4.83 8.34
C GLU A 77 -13.22 3.40 8.11
N HIS A 78 -14.06 2.43 8.46
CA HIS A 78 -13.76 1.01 8.32
C HIS A 78 -13.50 0.63 6.85
N ALA A 79 -14.35 1.07 5.92
CA ALA A 79 -14.19 0.80 4.50
C ALA A 79 -12.93 1.47 3.93
N ARG A 80 -12.63 2.71 4.33
CA ARG A 80 -11.39 3.41 3.94
C ARG A 80 -10.15 2.66 4.44
N GLN A 81 -10.21 2.12 5.64
CA GLN A 81 -9.13 1.33 6.23
C GLN A 81 -8.95 -0.03 5.54
N LEU A 82 -10.04 -0.73 5.23
CA LEU A 82 -10.03 -2.00 4.50
C LEU A 82 -9.42 -1.83 3.11
N TYR A 83 -9.92 -0.85 2.35
CA TYR A 83 -9.38 -0.51 1.03
C TYR A 83 -7.88 -0.15 1.10
N ALA A 84 -7.48 0.67 2.07
CA ALA A 84 -6.06 1.02 2.24
C ALA A 84 -5.18 -0.22 2.51
N GLN A 85 -5.67 -1.18 3.30
CA GLN A 85 -4.97 -2.42 3.59
C GLN A 85 -4.85 -3.30 2.35
N GLU A 86 -5.93 -3.51 1.60
CA GLU A 86 -5.90 -4.26 0.34
C GLU A 86 -4.92 -3.66 -0.68
N ARG A 87 -4.87 -2.32 -0.78
CA ARG A 87 -3.92 -1.61 -1.65
C ARG A 87 -2.48 -1.82 -1.22
N LEU A 88 -2.20 -1.87 0.08
CA LEU A 88 -0.88 -2.18 0.62
C LEU A 88 -0.48 -3.62 0.32
N ASP A 89 -1.37 -4.57 0.59
CA ASP A 89 -1.11 -6.00 0.40
C ASP A 89 -0.92 -6.32 -1.09
N SER A 90 -1.75 -5.74 -1.96
CA SER A 90 -1.59 -5.84 -3.40
C SER A 90 -0.29 -5.21 -3.92
N LYS A 91 0.22 -4.16 -3.27
CA LYS A 91 1.52 -3.57 -3.65
C LYS A 91 2.66 -4.51 -3.27
N ARG A 92 2.59 -5.11 -2.07
CA ARG A 92 3.58 -6.07 -1.57
C ARG A 92 3.66 -7.32 -2.43
N ALA A 93 2.53 -7.90 -2.79
CA ALA A 93 2.47 -9.06 -3.67
C ALA A 93 3.15 -8.79 -5.02
N ARG A 94 2.96 -7.59 -5.60
CA ARG A 94 3.63 -7.18 -6.84
C ARG A 94 5.15 -7.02 -6.66
N GLU A 95 5.59 -6.45 -5.55
CA GLU A 95 7.01 -6.28 -5.25
C GLU A 95 7.71 -7.62 -4.99
N GLU A 96 7.03 -8.55 -4.33
CA GLU A 96 7.51 -9.92 -4.09
C GLU A 96 7.66 -10.68 -5.41
N GLY A 97 6.62 -10.67 -6.26
CA GLY A 97 6.70 -11.28 -7.59
C GLY A 97 7.81 -10.69 -8.47
N ARG A 98 8.07 -9.38 -8.38
CA ARG A 98 9.20 -8.75 -9.09
C ARG A 98 10.55 -9.25 -8.56
N ARG A 99 10.71 -9.34 -7.24
CA ARG A 99 11.95 -9.84 -6.62
C ARG A 99 12.22 -11.31 -6.98
N GLU A 100 11.18 -12.14 -7.01
CA GLU A 100 11.32 -13.53 -7.45
C GLU A 100 11.76 -13.63 -8.92
N LEU A 101 11.20 -12.81 -9.80
CA LEU A 101 11.60 -12.76 -11.20
C LEU A 101 13.05 -12.31 -11.36
N GLU A 102 13.44 -11.24 -10.66
CA GLU A 102 14.83 -10.75 -10.62
C GLU A 102 15.80 -11.85 -10.14
N GLN A 103 15.45 -12.57 -9.06
CA GLN A 103 16.26 -13.68 -8.56
C GLN A 103 16.38 -14.82 -9.57
N LYS A 104 15.28 -15.23 -10.21
CA LYS A 104 15.28 -16.27 -11.25
C LYS A 104 16.16 -15.86 -12.44
N LEU A 105 16.10 -14.60 -12.86
CA LEU A 105 16.95 -14.06 -13.93
C LEU A 105 18.44 -14.09 -13.56
N ILE A 106 18.78 -13.69 -12.33
CA ILE A 106 20.17 -13.73 -11.84
C ILE A 106 20.70 -15.17 -11.79
N VAL A 107 19.90 -16.12 -11.29
CA VAL A 107 20.29 -17.54 -11.22
C VAL A 107 20.47 -18.12 -12.63
N SER A 108 19.54 -17.82 -13.55
CA SER A 108 19.62 -18.27 -14.94
C SER A 108 20.87 -17.73 -15.66
N GLN A 109 21.18 -16.43 -15.49
CA GLN A 109 22.39 -15.84 -16.05
C GLN A 109 23.66 -16.50 -15.51
N ARG A 110 23.73 -16.77 -14.20
CA ARG A 110 24.87 -17.47 -13.59
C ARG A 110 25.04 -18.88 -14.15
N GLN A 111 23.95 -19.63 -14.33
CA GLN A 111 24.00 -20.97 -14.92
C GLN A 111 24.48 -20.95 -16.37
N MET A 112 24.01 -20.00 -17.19
CA MET A 112 24.49 -19.85 -18.57
C MET A 112 25.98 -19.50 -18.64
N LEU A 113 26.45 -18.58 -17.79
CA LEU A 113 27.86 -18.20 -17.73
C LEU A 113 28.74 -19.40 -17.34
N SER A 114 28.33 -20.18 -16.33
CA SER A 114 29.04 -21.39 -15.92
C SER A 114 29.08 -22.46 -17.02
N ALA A 115 27.98 -22.66 -17.74
CA ALA A 115 27.90 -23.62 -18.85
C ALA A 115 28.80 -23.21 -20.04
N ALA A 116 28.86 -21.92 -20.36
CA ALA A 116 29.71 -21.37 -21.42
C ALA A 116 31.20 -21.47 -21.10
N THR A 117 31.59 -21.34 -19.82
CA THR A 117 32.97 -21.56 -19.38
C THR A 117 33.35 -23.04 -19.40
N ALA A 118 32.43 -23.95 -19.10
CA ALA A 118 32.68 -25.39 -19.12
C ALA A 118 32.86 -25.93 -20.55
N THR A 119 32.14 -25.40 -21.53
CA THR A 119 32.26 -25.80 -22.95
C THR A 119 33.51 -25.26 -23.65
N ARG A 120 34.10 -24.15 -23.16
CA ARG A 120 35.36 -23.61 -23.70
C ARG A 120 36.63 -24.28 -23.13
N GLY A 121 36.49 -25.18 -22.15
CA GLY A 121 37.60 -25.91 -21.53
C GLY A 121 37.70 -27.39 -21.92
N ALA A 122 36.92 -27.86 -22.89
CA ALA A 122 37.01 -29.23 -23.39
C ALA A 122 38.17 -29.35 -24.41
N PRO A 123 39.20 -30.18 -24.15
CA PRO A 123 40.32 -30.42 -25.06
C PRO A 123 39.93 -31.23 -26.29
#